data_AF-A0A5A8CF49-F1
#
_entry.id   AF-A0A5A8CF49-F1
#
_cell.length_a   1.000
_cell.length_b   1.000
_cell.length_c   1.000
_cell.angle_alpha   90.00
_cell.angle_beta   90.00
_cell.angle_gamma   90.00
#
_symmetry.space_group_name_H-M   'P 1'
#
loop_
_entity.id
_entity.type
_entity.pdbx_description
1 polymer ?
#
loop_
_entity_poly.entity_id
_entity_poly.type
_entity_poly.pdbx_seq_one_letter_code
_entity_poly.pdbx_strand_id
1 'polypeptide(L)'
;MAPANSSPRAACSEQPPRKATAHSALHRTSKTMSGAPSRFSSFWRRSGLNYLEMITVASTSMRQCLKEPLRTEALGRTSYAFREFKFENGVEQPPETVSNMPDAERD
;
A
#
# COMPACT_ATOMS: atom_id res chain seq x y z
N MET A 1 -40.08 -38.40 16.76
CA MET A 1 -39.21 -37.22 16.56
C MET A 1 -38.16 -37.23 17.68
N ALA A 2 -36.88 -37.05 17.36
CA ALA A 2 -35.73 -37.25 18.26
C ALA A 2 -35.70 -36.30 19.50
N PRO A 3 -34.98 -36.68 20.59
CA PRO A 3 -34.81 -35.89 21.81
C PRO A 3 -33.44 -35.19 21.91
N ALA A 4 -33.37 -34.03 22.58
CA ALA A 4 -32.14 -33.42 23.11
C ALA A 4 -32.52 -32.17 23.92
N ASN A 5 -31.90 -31.74 25.01
CA ASN A 5 -30.92 -32.29 25.96
C ASN A 5 -30.86 -31.22 27.07
N SER A 6 -30.84 -31.63 28.33
CA SER A 6 -30.96 -30.80 29.52
C SER A 6 -29.59 -30.48 30.15
N SER A 7 -29.22 -29.18 30.20
CA SER A 7 -28.25 -28.50 31.12
C SER A 7 -26.79 -29.02 31.21
N PRO A 8 -25.80 -28.31 31.84
CA PRO A 8 -25.80 -27.01 32.51
C PRO A 8 -24.66 -26.03 32.06
N ARG A 9 -24.68 -24.80 32.59
CA ARG A 9 -23.58 -23.81 32.57
C ARG A 9 -22.25 -24.43 33.03
N ALA A 10 -21.23 -24.38 32.18
CA ALA A 10 -19.85 -24.65 32.55
C ALA A 10 -19.12 -23.36 32.93
N ALA A 11 -18.36 -23.47 34.01
CA ALA A 11 -17.71 -22.43 34.77
C ALA A 11 -16.53 -21.74 34.06
N CYS A 12 -16.11 -20.60 34.63
CA CYS A 12 -14.82 -19.94 34.44
C CYS A 12 -13.68 -20.95 34.19
N SER A 13 -12.95 -20.75 33.10
CA SER A 13 -11.52 -21.03 33.09
C SER A 13 -10.79 -19.72 32.78
N GLU A 14 -10.09 -19.21 33.78
CA GLU A 14 -9.12 -18.13 33.66
C GLU A 14 -8.13 -18.45 32.54
N GLN A 15 -8.05 -17.58 31.54
CA GLN A 15 -6.93 -17.61 30.59
C GLN A 15 -5.66 -17.15 31.31
N PRO A 16 -4.56 -17.93 31.27
CA PRO A 16 -3.29 -17.52 31.86
C PRO A 16 -2.73 -16.27 31.15
N PRO A 17 -1.92 -15.45 31.84
CA PRO A 17 -1.43 -14.19 31.29
C PRO A 17 -0.66 -14.46 30.00
N ARG A 18 -1.11 -13.84 28.90
CA ARG A 18 -0.41 -13.84 27.62
C ARG A 18 1.00 -13.29 27.88
N LYS A 19 2.00 -14.18 27.95
CA LYS A 19 3.41 -13.77 27.94
C LYS A 19 3.58 -12.92 26.68
N ALA A 20 3.99 -11.67 26.86
CA ALA A 20 4.26 -10.75 25.78
C ALA A 20 5.44 -11.31 24.98
N THR A 21 5.13 -12.14 23.97
CA THR A 21 6.09 -12.47 22.93
C THR A 21 6.38 -11.15 22.24
N ALA A 22 7.56 -10.59 22.51
CA ALA A 22 8.11 -9.49 21.75
C ALA A 22 8.09 -9.91 20.28
N HIS A 23 7.15 -9.37 19.51
CA HIS A 23 7.18 -9.52 18.07
C HIS A 23 8.46 -8.82 17.62
N SER A 24 9.44 -9.67 17.30
CA SER A 24 10.73 -9.35 16.71
C SER A 24 10.63 -8.07 15.88
N ALA A 25 11.36 -7.04 16.34
CA ALA A 25 11.53 -5.80 15.62
C ALA A 25 12.15 -6.14 14.27
N LEU A 26 11.29 -6.25 13.24
CA LEU A 26 11.72 -6.38 11.87
C LEU A 26 12.41 -5.07 11.49
N HIS A 27 13.74 -5.08 11.53
CA HIS A 27 14.53 -4.10 10.80
C HIS A 27 14.06 -4.13 9.35
N ARG A 28 13.28 -3.12 8.93
CA ARG A 28 13.06 -2.81 7.52
C ARG A 28 14.40 -2.37 6.97
N THR A 29 15.24 -3.34 6.63
CA THR A 29 16.45 -3.08 5.86
C THR A 29 15.99 -2.60 4.50
N SER A 30 16.14 -1.31 4.25
CA SER A 30 16.09 -0.74 2.91
C SER A 30 17.30 -1.28 2.16
N LYS A 31 17.20 -2.54 1.69
CA LYS A 31 18.14 -3.05 0.70
C LYS A 31 17.85 -2.31 -0.59
N THR A 32 18.56 -1.20 -0.79
CA THR A 32 18.74 -0.59 -2.11
C THR A 32 19.08 -1.73 -3.07
N MET A 33 18.24 -1.98 -4.07
CA MET A 33 18.55 -2.92 -5.15
C MET A 33 19.65 -2.31 -6.03
N SER A 34 20.85 -2.19 -5.48
CA SER A 34 22.06 -1.77 -6.19
C SER A 34 22.72 -3.01 -6.78
N GLY A 35 22.05 -3.59 -7.77
CA GLY A 35 22.59 -4.65 -8.60
C GLY A 35 22.15 -4.37 -10.03
N ALA A 36 23.09 -4.39 -10.98
CA ALA A 36 22.76 -4.14 -12.39
C ALA A 36 21.60 -5.07 -12.80
N PRO A 37 20.50 -4.52 -13.36
CA PRO A 37 19.32 -5.32 -13.64
C PRO A 37 19.69 -6.37 -14.70
N SER A 38 19.43 -7.64 -14.38
CA SER A 38 19.70 -8.77 -15.28
C SER A 38 19.17 -8.48 -16.69
N ARG A 39 19.91 -8.87 -17.73
CA ARG A 39 19.48 -8.76 -19.14
C ARG A 39 18.15 -9.47 -19.44
N PHE A 40 17.73 -10.38 -18.56
CA PHE A 40 16.43 -11.07 -18.62
C PHE A 40 15.31 -10.36 -17.86
N SER A 41 15.59 -9.23 -17.22
CA SER A 41 14.56 -8.44 -16.53
C SER A 41 13.72 -7.63 -17.51
N SER A 42 12.44 -7.48 -17.20
CA SER A 42 11.50 -6.67 -17.97
C SER A 42 12.02 -5.24 -18.14
N PHE A 43 11.69 -4.60 -19.26
CA PHE A 43 12.16 -3.24 -19.57
C PHE A 43 11.90 -2.24 -18.43
N TRP A 44 10.70 -2.26 -17.84
CA TRP A 44 10.32 -1.38 -16.72
C TRP A 44 11.13 -1.64 -15.44
N ARG A 45 11.61 -2.89 -15.22
CA ARG A 45 12.53 -3.19 -14.11
C ARG A 45 13.92 -2.62 -14.38
N ARG A 46 14.35 -2.60 -15.64
CA ARG A 46 15.63 -1.99 -16.04
C ARG A 46 15.63 -0.47 -15.94
N SER A 47 14.48 0.17 -16.14
CA SER A 47 14.32 1.61 -15.95
C SER A 47 14.22 2.04 -14.48
N GLY A 48 14.35 1.10 -13.54
CA GLY A 48 14.27 1.36 -12.10
C GLY A 48 12.84 1.49 -11.56
N LEU A 49 11.80 1.23 -12.36
CA LEU A 49 10.43 1.30 -11.87
C LEU A 49 10.14 0.14 -10.91
N ASN A 50 9.51 0.49 -9.79
CA ASN A 50 8.91 -0.48 -8.91
C ASN A 50 7.63 -1.05 -9.56
N TYR A 51 7.24 -2.25 -9.13
CA TYR A 51 6.01 -2.89 -9.57
C TYR A 51 4.78 -2.03 -9.28
N LEU A 52 4.75 -1.40 -8.10
CA LEU A 52 3.66 -0.50 -7.70
C LEU A 52 3.55 0.73 -8.60
N GLU A 53 4.68 1.28 -9.04
CA GLU A 53 4.70 2.43 -9.95
C GLU A 53 4.20 2.01 -11.34
N MET A 54 4.71 0.89 -11.86
CA MET A 54 4.32 0.37 -13.16
C MET A 54 2.81 0.07 -13.24
N ILE A 55 2.24 -0.60 -12.22
CA ILE A 55 0.80 -0.91 -12.23
C ILE A 55 -0.05 0.36 -12.09
N THR A 56 0.44 1.37 -11.35
CA THR A 56 -0.24 2.66 -11.21
C THR A 56 -0.31 3.38 -12.55
N VAL A 57 0.81 3.44 -13.29
CA VAL A 57 0.86 4.02 -14.64
C VAL A 57 -0.07 3.27 -15.60
N ALA A 58 0.03 1.93 -15.65
CA ALA A 58 -0.80 1.11 -16.53
C ALA A 58 -2.30 1.29 -16.24
N SER A 59 -2.67 1.28 -14.95
CA SER A 59 -4.06 1.49 -14.54
C SER A 59 -4.57 2.88 -14.94
N THR A 60 -3.72 3.90 -14.90
CA THR A 60 -4.08 5.27 -15.30
C THR A 60 -4.36 5.34 -16.80
N SER A 61 -3.48 4.75 -17.63
CA SER A 61 -3.70 4.64 -19.07
C SER A 61 -4.99 3.89 -19.42
N MET A 62 -5.27 2.79 -18.73
CA MET A 62 -6.51 2.02 -18.96
C MET A 62 -7.79 2.81 -18.64
N ARG A 63 -7.76 3.66 -17.61
CA ARG A 63 -8.91 4.50 -17.22
C ARG A 63 -9.20 5.60 -18.26
N GLN A 64 -8.17 6.11 -18.94
CA GLN A 64 -8.33 7.11 -20.01
C GLN A 64 -9.02 6.54 -21.26
N CYS A 65 -8.87 5.25 -21.52
CA CYS A 65 -9.52 4.55 -22.64
C CYS A 65 -11.03 4.29 -22.42
N LEU A 66 -11.58 4.59 -21.25
CA LEU A 66 -13.00 4.39 -20.96
C LEU A 66 -13.85 5.47 -21.63
N LYS A 67 -15.11 5.13 -21.92
CA LYS A 67 -16.11 6.08 -22.42
C LYS A 67 -16.79 6.81 -21.25
N GLU A 68 -17.24 8.04 -21.48
CA GLU A 68 -18.06 8.74 -20.49
C GLU A 68 -19.39 7.99 -20.26
N PRO A 69 -19.89 7.90 -19.00
CA PRO A 69 -19.44 8.57 -17.75
C PRO A 69 -18.43 7.77 -16.89
N LEU A 70 -18.13 6.53 -17.28
CA LEU A 70 -17.27 5.62 -16.51
C LEU A 70 -15.83 6.14 -16.40
N ARG A 71 -15.39 6.89 -17.42
CA ARG A 71 -14.10 7.57 -17.41
C ARG A 71 -13.99 8.57 -16.26
N THR A 72 -14.95 9.49 -16.14
CA THR A 72 -14.96 10.50 -15.06
C THR A 72 -14.94 9.84 -13.68
N GLU A 73 -15.78 8.82 -13.46
CA GLU A 73 -15.82 8.08 -12.19
C GLU A 73 -14.50 7.32 -11.89
N ALA A 74 -13.88 6.75 -12.93
CA ALA A 74 -12.63 6.04 -12.80
C ALA A 74 -11.43 6.96 -12.56
N LEU A 75 -11.46 8.18 -13.11
CA LEU A 75 -10.42 9.20 -12.99
C LEU A 75 -10.44 9.89 -11.62
N GLY A 76 -11.59 9.96 -10.97
CA GLY A 76 -11.67 10.37 -9.55
C GLY A 76 -10.87 9.47 -8.59
N ARG A 77 -10.53 8.23 -9.01
CA ARG A 77 -9.72 7.30 -8.21
C ARG A 77 -8.21 7.44 -8.41
N THR A 78 -7.75 8.24 -9.37
CA THR A 78 -6.31 8.39 -9.67
C THR A 78 -5.67 9.55 -8.92
N SER A 79 -6.46 10.48 -8.38
CA SER A 79 -5.95 11.62 -7.62
C SER A 79 -5.46 11.16 -6.24
N TYR A 80 -4.26 11.58 -5.87
CA TYR A 80 -3.74 11.44 -4.52
C TYR A 80 -3.00 12.73 -4.12
N ALA A 81 -3.14 13.10 -2.86
CA ALA A 81 -2.43 14.21 -2.25
C ALA A 81 -2.00 13.77 -0.85
N PHE A 82 -0.69 13.75 -0.60
CA PHE A 82 -0.14 13.45 0.71
C PHE A 82 1.06 14.36 0.98
N ARG A 83 1.43 14.47 2.25
CA ARG A 83 2.63 15.19 2.69
C ARG A 83 3.65 14.15 3.13
N GLU A 84 4.85 14.26 2.57
CA GLU A 84 5.98 13.43 2.96
C GLU A 84 6.88 14.22 3.92
N PHE A 85 7.22 13.58 5.04
CA PHE A 85 8.11 14.14 6.05
C PHE A 85 9.37 13.29 6.12
N LYS A 86 10.50 13.89 5.75
CA LYS A 86 11.79 13.25 5.91
C LYS A 86 12.36 13.63 7.27
N PHE A 87 12.74 12.65 8.08
CA PHE A 87 13.42 12.89 9.34
C PHE A 87 14.91 12.63 9.17
N GLU A 88 15.74 13.62 9.48
CA GLU A 88 17.20 13.49 9.48
C GLU A 88 17.73 13.86 10.87
N ASN A 89 18.56 12.99 11.46
CA ASN A 89 19.13 13.18 12.79
C ASN A 89 18.09 13.48 13.90
N GLY A 90 16.87 12.97 13.75
CA GLY A 90 15.78 13.17 14.71
C GLY A 90 15.05 14.51 14.59
N VAL A 91 15.38 15.33 13.60
CA VAL A 91 14.68 16.58 13.29
C VAL A 91 13.84 16.39 12.03
N GLU A 92 12.62 16.90 12.06
CA GLU A 92 11.71 16.92 10.91
C GLU A 92 12.21 17.92 9.87
N GLN A 93 12.41 17.47 8.64
CA GLN A 93 12.68 18.36 7.51
C GLN A 93 11.37 18.99 7.01
N PRO A 94 11.45 20.16 6.34
CA PRO A 94 10.27 20.81 5.77
C PRO A 94 9.43 19.84 4.93
N PRO A 95 8.10 19.81 5.10
CA PRO A 95 7.24 18.86 4.40
C PRO A 95 7.29 19.07 2.90
N GLU A 96 7.48 17.98 2.16
CA GLU A 96 7.29 17.97 0.73
C GLU A 96 5.82 17.60 0.44
N THR A 97 5.10 18.48 -0.25
CA THR A 97 3.73 18.19 -0.66
C THR A 97 3.77 17.44 -1.98
N VAL A 98 3.40 16.17 -1.97
CA VAL A 98 3.36 15.32 -3.16
C VAL A 98 1.90 15.18 -3.60
N SER A 99 1.60 15.72 -4.78
CA SER A 99 0.27 15.63 -5.38
C SER A 99 0.36 15.26 -6.85
N ASN A 100 -0.48 14.34 -7.29
CA ASN A 100 -0.75 14.07 -8.71
C ASN A 100 -2.03 14.80 -9.15
N MET A 101 -2.19 16.06 -8.78
CA MET A 101 -3.24 16.86 -9.41
C MET A 101 -2.83 17.02 -10.88
N PRO A 102 -3.68 16.63 -11.85
CA PRO A 102 -3.47 17.09 -13.21
C PRO A 102 -3.62 18.60 -13.15
N ASP A 103 -2.56 19.35 -13.43
CA ASP A 103 -2.67 20.76 -13.76
C ASP A 103 -3.70 20.86 -14.89
N ALA A 104 -4.89 21.31 -14.54
CA ALA A 104 -5.97 21.55 -15.47
C ALA A 104 -5.63 22.82 -16.24
N GLU A 105 -4.63 22.78 -17.13
CA GLU A 105 -4.32 23.78 -18.17
C GLU A 105 -2.98 23.43 -18.85
N ARG A 106 -3.06 22.64 -19.92
CA ARG A 106 -2.18 22.84 -21.08
C ARG A 106 -3.07 22.75 -22.32
N ASP A 107 -3.65 23.90 -22.66
CA ASP A 107 -4.19 24.20 -23.99
C ASP A 107 -3.11 24.07 -25.08
#